data_AF-A0A2C9LI84-F1
#
_entry.id   AF-A0A2C9LI84-F1
#
_cell.length_a   1.000
_cell.length_b   1.000
_cell.length_c   1.000
_cell.angle_alpha   90.00
_cell.angle_beta   90.00
_cell.angle_gamma   90.00
#
_symmetry.space_group_name_H-M   'P 1'
#
loop_
_entity.id
_entity.type
_entity.pdbx_description
1 polymer ?
#
loop_
_entity_poly.entity_id
_entity_poly.type
_entity_poly.pdbx_seq_one_letter_code
_entity_poly.pdbx_strand_id
1 'polypeptide(L)'
;MNVLFYSLDDLLVAGVNKAIHLVISHIQADPGGEENLNDAETIVAVQKISRLFPHVNIITEVNEASNMRFMQFKAKDTYMSQIRKLEKRLKEQALSHLPYMFRLPFAAGKVFSSHMLDRLLYQTFVKGYLISFVRLLLGIDAEKNSGHLSSVSTTDSIFSMHV
;
A
#
# COMPACT_ATOMS: atom_id res chain seq x y z
N MET A 1 20.86 22.49 -7.56
CA MET A 1 20.27 21.59 -6.55
C MET A 1 19.24 20.71 -7.25
N ASN A 2 19.70 19.76 -8.08
CA ASN A 2 18.87 18.78 -8.77
C ASN A 2 19.17 17.44 -8.11
N VAL A 3 18.48 17.16 -7.02
CA VAL A 3 18.62 15.91 -6.30
C VAL A 3 17.23 15.31 -6.28
N LEU A 4 17.12 14.14 -6.92
CA LEU A 4 16.03 13.16 -6.85
C LEU A 4 14.73 13.51 -7.57
N PHE A 5 14.57 13.07 -8.81
CA PHE A 5 13.27 12.59 -9.31
C PHE A 5 13.54 11.69 -10.52
N TYR A 6 12.96 10.49 -10.55
CA TYR A 6 12.92 9.63 -11.74
C TYR A 6 12.79 10.46 -13.02
N SER A 7 13.65 10.20 -14.01
CA SER A 7 13.48 10.87 -15.29
C SER A 7 12.11 10.47 -15.84
N LEU A 8 11.28 11.45 -16.15
CA LEU A 8 10.01 11.21 -16.83
C LEU A 8 10.26 10.42 -18.13
N ASP A 9 11.40 10.66 -18.76
CA ASP A 9 11.84 9.96 -19.97
C ASP A 9 12.02 8.46 -19.71
N ASP A 10 12.63 8.07 -18.58
CA ASP A 10 12.80 6.65 -18.22
C ASP A 10 11.44 5.98 -18.03
N LEU A 11 10.49 6.68 -17.41
CA LEU A 11 9.15 6.17 -17.16
C LEU A 11 8.34 6.04 -18.47
N LEU A 12 8.55 6.95 -19.42
CA LEU A 12 7.98 6.87 -20.76
C LEU A 12 8.60 5.76 -21.60
N VAL A 13 9.93 5.60 -21.54
CA VAL A 13 10.65 4.49 -22.19
C VAL A 13 10.19 3.14 -21.64
N ALA A 14 9.94 3.06 -20.32
CA ALA A 14 9.36 1.87 -19.68
C ALA A 14 7.89 1.61 -20.06
N GLY A 15 7.22 2.54 -20.77
CA GLY A 15 5.85 2.36 -21.25
C GLY A 15 4.78 2.49 -20.17
N VAL A 16 4.97 3.39 -19.21
CA VAL A 16 4.02 3.63 -18.10
C VAL A 16 2.58 3.88 -18.56
N ASN A 17 2.40 4.46 -19.74
CA ASN A 17 1.09 4.74 -20.34
C ASN A 17 0.27 3.48 -20.65
N LYS A 18 0.93 2.33 -20.82
CA LYS A 18 0.28 1.03 -21.05
C LYS A 18 0.26 0.18 -19.78
N ALA A 19 0.95 0.60 -18.72
CA ALA A 19 1.00 -0.15 -17.48
C ALA A 19 -0.33 -0.09 -16.74
N ILE A 20 -0.79 -1.23 -16.22
CA ILE A 20 -1.97 -1.29 -15.34
C ILE A 20 -1.54 -0.95 -13.91
N HIS A 21 -0.38 -1.45 -13.49
CA HIS A 21 0.17 -1.25 -12.16
C HIS A 21 1.57 -0.63 -12.23
N LEU A 22 1.83 0.30 -11.31
CA LEU A 22 3.17 0.83 -11.07
C LEU A 22 3.50 0.62 -9.60
N VAL A 23 4.60 -0.09 -9.34
CA VAL A 23 5.07 -0.36 -7.98
C VAL A 23 6.23 0.57 -7.67
N ILE A 24 6.11 1.33 -6.58
CA ILE A 24 7.14 2.25 -6.09
C ILE A 24 7.57 1.75 -4.72
N SER A 25 8.79 1.21 -4.64
CA SER A 25 9.42 0.85 -3.37
C SER A 25 9.95 2.12 -2.68
N HIS A 26 10.10 2.05 -1.36
CA HIS A 26 10.58 3.16 -0.56
C HIS A 26 11.99 3.57 -1.01
N ILE A 27 12.14 4.85 -1.35
CA ILE A 27 13.45 5.44 -1.68
C ILE A 27 14.12 5.76 -0.35
N GLN A 28 15.24 5.10 -0.04
CA GLN A 28 15.97 5.33 1.20
C GLN A 28 16.43 6.80 1.28
N ALA A 29 15.87 7.53 2.23
CA ALA A 29 16.37 8.85 2.63
C ALA A 29 17.56 8.71 3.59
N ASP A 30 18.39 9.75 3.65
CA ASP A 30 19.56 9.84 4.52
C ASP A 30 19.14 9.64 5.99
N PRO A 31 19.74 8.67 6.74
CA PRO A 31 19.27 8.27 8.07
C PRO A 31 19.44 9.33 9.18
N GLY A 32 19.90 10.54 8.84
CA GLY A 32 20.08 11.65 9.77
C GLY A 32 18.88 12.61 9.90
N GLY A 33 17.78 12.36 9.18
CA GLY A 33 16.56 13.20 9.22
C GLY A 33 15.52 12.77 10.26
N GLU A 34 14.48 13.59 10.47
CA GLU A 34 13.32 13.20 11.29
C GLU A 34 12.59 12.00 10.67
N GLU A 35 12.19 11.01 11.48
CA GLU A 35 11.58 9.75 11.03
C GLU A 35 10.36 9.96 10.11
N ASN A 36 9.53 10.98 10.40
CA ASN A 36 8.35 11.32 9.59
C ASN A 36 8.70 11.80 8.17
N LEU A 37 9.91 12.32 7.95
CA LEU A 37 10.36 12.85 6.66
C LEU A 37 10.95 11.78 5.75
N ASN A 38 11.17 10.57 6.26
CA ASN A 38 11.74 9.46 5.48
C ASN A 38 10.88 9.12 4.26
N ASP A 39 9.56 9.27 4.35
CA ASP A 39 8.64 8.98 3.23
C ASP A 39 8.41 10.19 2.31
N ALA A 40 8.92 11.37 2.63
CA ALA A 40 8.54 12.62 1.97
C ALA A 40 8.82 12.58 0.45
N GLU A 41 9.99 12.07 0.06
CA GLU A 41 10.38 11.98 -1.33
C GLU A 41 9.48 11.01 -2.11
N THR A 42 9.26 9.82 -1.55
CA THR A 42 8.37 8.80 -2.13
C THR A 42 6.95 9.34 -2.29
N ILE A 43 6.43 10.04 -1.28
CA ILE A 43 5.11 10.69 -1.32
C ILE A 43 5.05 11.72 -2.46
N VAL A 44 6.06 12.59 -2.58
CA VAL A 44 6.09 13.63 -3.64
C VAL A 44 6.15 12.98 -5.03
N ALA A 45 6.97 11.95 -5.20
CA ALA A 45 7.07 11.21 -6.45
C ALA A 45 5.73 10.58 -6.85
N VAL A 46 5.08 9.88 -5.92
CA VAL A 46 3.76 9.26 -6.15
C VAL A 46 2.70 10.31 -6.48
N GLN A 47 2.67 11.45 -5.79
CA GLN A 47 1.72 12.53 -6.09
C GLN A 47 1.94 13.12 -7.49
N LYS A 48 3.20 13.29 -7.90
CA LYS A 48 3.55 13.78 -9.24
C LYS A 48 3.10 12.80 -10.31
N ILE A 49 3.46 11.53 -10.17
CA ILE A 49 3.14 10.47 -11.14
C ILE A 49 1.63 10.26 -11.22
N SER A 50 0.93 10.24 -10.09
CA SER A 50 -0.53 10.08 -10.06
C SER A 50 -1.28 11.20 -10.79
N ARG A 51 -0.72 12.40 -10.86
CA ARG A 51 -1.29 13.53 -11.63
C ARG A 51 -1.00 13.42 -13.12
N LEU A 52 0.18 12.90 -13.49
CA LEU A 52 0.59 12.72 -14.89
C LEU A 52 -0.07 11.50 -15.54
N PHE A 53 -0.27 10.42 -14.79
CA PHE A 53 -0.79 9.14 -15.28
C PHE A 53 -1.98 8.66 -14.42
N PRO A 54 -3.17 9.29 -14.56
CA PRO A 54 -4.32 9.01 -13.70
C PRO A 54 -4.91 7.59 -13.86
N HIS A 55 -4.61 6.91 -14.98
CA HIS A 55 -5.11 5.57 -15.28
C HIS A 55 -4.26 4.45 -14.67
N VAL A 56 -3.03 4.75 -14.24
CA VAL A 56 -2.12 3.78 -13.65
C VAL A 56 -2.48 3.54 -12.19
N ASN A 57 -2.60 2.27 -11.80
CA ASN A 57 -2.79 1.90 -10.41
C ASN A 57 -1.44 1.85 -9.67
N ILE A 58 -1.15 2.88 -8.88
CA ILE A 58 0.11 2.98 -8.12
C ILE A 58 -0.01 2.22 -6.79
N ILE A 59 0.94 1.32 -6.56
CA ILE A 59 1.17 0.63 -5.28
C ILE A 59 2.49 1.16 -4.73
N THR A 60 2.49 1.62 -3.48
CA THR A 60 3.66 2.24 -2.86
C THR A 60 3.99 1.59 -1.53
N GLU A 61 5.29 1.52 -1.26
CA GLU A 61 5.79 1.26 0.07
C GLU A 61 5.90 2.58 0.86
N VAL A 62 5.58 2.54 2.15
CA VAL A 62 5.84 3.62 3.10
C VAL A 62 6.45 3.02 4.37
N ASN A 63 7.40 3.74 4.96
CA ASN A 63 8.04 3.32 6.18
C ASN A 63 7.07 3.44 7.36
N GLU A 64 6.45 4.61 7.53
CA GLU A 64 5.49 4.83 8.62
C GLU A 64 4.03 4.70 8.18
N ALA A 65 3.24 3.90 8.91
CA ALA A 65 1.79 3.84 8.71
C ALA A 65 1.09 5.19 8.94
N SER A 66 1.71 6.08 9.74
CA SER A 66 1.24 7.45 10.00
C SER A 66 1.16 8.27 8.69
N ASN A 67 2.11 8.05 7.78
CA ASN A 67 2.31 8.77 6.53
C ASN A 67 1.37 8.36 5.40
N MET A 68 0.67 7.23 5.52
CA MET A 68 -0.34 6.77 4.55
C MET A 68 -1.38 7.83 4.20
N ARG A 69 -1.67 8.75 5.13
CA ARG A 69 -2.61 9.86 4.94
C ARG A 69 -2.21 10.84 3.83
N PHE A 70 -0.95 10.85 3.41
CA PHE A 70 -0.42 11.75 2.39
C PHE A 70 -0.42 11.14 0.98
N MET A 71 -0.64 9.82 0.85
CA MET A 71 -0.58 9.12 -0.44
C MET A 71 -1.70 9.50 -1.40
N GLN A 72 -2.84 10.01 -0.91
CA GLN A 72 -3.95 10.50 -1.74
C GLN A 72 -4.49 11.81 -1.19
N PHE A 73 -3.62 12.81 -1.06
CA PHE A 73 -4.05 14.09 -0.51
C PHE A 73 -4.98 14.84 -1.47
N LYS A 74 -6.13 15.26 -0.95
CA LYS A 74 -7.05 16.22 -1.58
C LYS A 74 -7.32 17.36 -0.62
N ALA A 75 -7.31 18.60 -1.11
CA ALA A 75 -7.43 19.79 -0.26
C ALA A 75 -8.78 19.91 0.47
N LYS A 76 -9.86 19.37 -0.11
CA LYS A 76 -11.21 19.33 0.49
C LYS A 76 -11.72 17.90 0.52
N ASP A 77 -11.36 17.17 1.57
CA ASP A 77 -11.76 15.77 1.75
C ASP A 77 -12.59 15.59 3.03
N THR A 78 -13.91 15.51 2.85
CA THR A 78 -14.87 15.27 3.94
C THR A 78 -14.72 13.86 4.52
N TYR A 79 -14.37 12.87 3.70
CA TYR A 79 -14.15 11.49 4.12
C TYR A 79 -12.93 11.41 5.06
N MET A 80 -11.81 12.02 4.70
CA MET A 80 -10.61 12.07 5.55
C MET A 80 -10.88 12.75 6.90
N SER A 81 -11.73 13.77 6.95
CA SER A 81 -12.13 14.41 8.20
C SER A 81 -12.93 13.46 9.11
N GLN A 82 -13.87 12.71 8.54
CA GLN A 82 -14.65 11.70 9.27
C GLN A 82 -13.77 10.56 9.78
N ILE A 83 -12.87 10.05 8.94
CA ILE A 83 -11.92 9.00 9.32
C ILE A 83 -11.00 9.46 10.46
N ARG A 84 -10.49 10.70 10.44
CA ARG A 84 -9.70 11.24 11.56
C ARG A 84 -10.47 11.24 12.88
N LYS A 85 -11.75 11.61 12.87
CA LYS A 85 -12.62 11.56 14.06
C LYS A 85 -12.87 10.13 14.52
N LEU A 86 -12.97 9.18 13.60
CA LEU A 86 -13.11 7.76 13.92
C LEU A 86 -11.81 7.19 14.53
N GLU A 87 -10.65 7.46 13.90
CA GLU A 87 -9.33 7.04 14.38
C GLU A 87 -9.07 7.54 15.80
N LYS A 88 -9.39 8.82 16.07
CA LYS A 88 -9.26 9.41 17.41
C LYS A 88 -10.10 8.65 18.44
N ARG A 89 -11.37 8.39 18.15
CA ARG A 89 -12.26 7.63 19.05
C ARG A 89 -11.78 6.19 19.29
N LEU A 90 -11.36 5.49 18.23
CA LEU A 90 -10.85 4.11 18.33
C LEU A 90 -9.56 4.03 19.16
N LYS A 91 -8.70 5.05 19.05
CA LYS A 91 -7.47 5.14 19.83
C LYS A 91 -7.75 5.44 21.30
N GLU A 92 -8.65 6.38 21.58
CA GLU A 92 -9.08 6.75 22.95
C GLU A 92 -9.73 5.59 23.68
N GLN A 93 -10.54 4.78 22.98
CA GLN A 93 -11.19 3.60 23.55
C GLN A 93 -10.27 2.36 23.58
N ALA A 94 -9.02 2.47 23.14
CA ALA A 94 -8.08 1.36 22.95
C ALA A 94 -8.66 0.16 22.17
N LEU A 95 -9.64 0.42 21.31
CA LEU A 95 -10.45 -0.61 20.65
C LEU A 95 -9.70 -1.30 19.51
N SER A 96 -8.69 -0.65 18.94
CA SER A 96 -7.97 -1.18 17.78
C SER A 96 -6.48 -0.85 17.81
N HIS A 97 -5.68 -1.88 17.54
CA HIS A 97 -4.26 -1.73 17.26
C HIS A 97 -3.98 -1.36 15.78
N LEU A 98 -4.98 -1.24 14.91
CA LEU A 98 -4.82 -0.84 13.50
C LEU A 98 -5.77 0.31 13.12
N PRO A 99 -5.61 1.51 13.71
CA PRO A 99 -6.50 2.64 13.40
C PRO A 99 -6.45 3.05 11.92
N TYR A 100 -5.32 2.82 11.23
CA TYR A 100 -5.13 3.16 9.82
C TYR A 100 -5.90 2.26 8.84
N MET A 101 -6.54 1.17 9.28
CA MET A 101 -7.29 0.24 8.40
C MET A 101 -8.35 0.94 7.56
N PHE A 102 -8.93 2.01 8.08
CA PHE A 102 -10.01 2.76 7.42
C PHE A 102 -9.50 3.85 6.48
N ARG A 103 -8.19 4.06 6.39
CA ARG A 103 -7.61 5.01 5.45
C ARG A 103 -7.76 4.48 4.03
N LEU A 104 -8.32 5.29 3.15
CA LEU A 104 -8.58 4.92 1.76
C LEU A 104 -7.34 4.36 1.04
N PRO A 105 -6.12 4.94 1.19
CA PRO A 105 -4.93 4.40 0.52
C PRO A 105 -4.58 2.97 0.97
N PHE A 106 -4.81 2.64 2.25
CA PHE A 106 -4.58 1.30 2.79
C PHE A 106 -5.69 0.34 2.36
N ALA A 107 -6.96 0.72 2.57
CA ALA A 107 -8.12 -0.10 2.23
C ALA A 107 -8.22 -0.42 0.72
N ALA A 108 -7.72 0.47 -0.14
CA ALA A 108 -7.64 0.27 -1.58
C ALA A 108 -6.47 -0.64 -2.01
N GLY A 109 -5.62 -1.11 -1.10
CA GLY A 109 -4.45 -1.94 -1.41
C GLY A 109 -3.33 -1.18 -2.14
N LYS A 110 -3.30 0.15 -2.04
CA LYS A 110 -2.31 1.00 -2.74
C LYS A 110 -1.10 1.34 -1.89
N VAL A 111 -1.15 1.05 -0.59
CA VAL A 111 -0.06 1.37 0.33
C VAL A 111 0.25 0.16 1.19
N PHE A 112 1.54 -0.14 1.29
CA PHE A 112 2.08 -1.20 2.12
C PHE A 112 3.21 -0.64 3.00
N SER A 113 3.40 -1.19 4.20
CA SER A 113 4.53 -0.86 5.07
C SER A 113 5.15 -2.13 5.59
N SER A 114 6.47 -2.23 5.51
CA SER A 114 7.25 -3.38 5.99
C SER A 114 6.99 -3.66 7.48
N HIS A 115 6.81 -2.62 8.31
CA HIS A 115 6.46 -2.72 9.73
C HIS A 115 5.14 -3.47 10.01
N MET A 116 4.26 -3.64 9.01
CA MET A 116 3.07 -4.48 9.18
C MET A 116 3.42 -5.94 9.41
N LEU A 117 4.56 -6.40 8.90
CA LEU A 117 5.05 -7.76 9.06
C LEU A 117 5.69 -8.00 10.43
N ASP A 118 6.10 -6.96 11.16
CA ASP A 118 6.66 -7.12 12.51
C ASP A 118 5.66 -7.80 13.45
N ARG A 119 4.37 -7.50 13.28
CA ARG A 119 3.29 -8.16 14.03
C ARG A 119 3.17 -9.64 13.72
N LEU A 120 3.48 -10.05 12.49
CA LEU A 120 3.53 -11.46 12.13
C LEU A 120 4.59 -12.16 12.98
N LEU A 121 5.78 -11.57 13.13
CA LEU A 121 6.85 -12.14 13.94
C LEU A 121 6.42 -12.32 15.41
N TYR A 122 5.82 -11.29 16.02
CA TYR A 122 5.30 -11.41 17.40
C TYR A 122 4.22 -12.50 17.53
N GLN A 123 3.33 -12.65 16.54
CA GLN A 123 2.30 -13.68 16.57
C GLN A 123 2.87 -15.09 16.39
N THR A 124 3.99 -15.24 15.70
CA THR A 124 4.59 -16.56 15.46
C THR A 124 5.08 -17.25 16.72
N PHE A 125 5.37 -16.49 17.78
CA PHE A 125 5.70 -17.04 19.10
C PHE A 125 4.58 -17.96 19.62
N VAL A 126 3.31 -17.57 19.42
CA VAL A 126 2.15 -18.38 19.83
C VAL A 126 1.74 -19.35 18.72
N LYS A 127 1.89 -18.95 17.45
CA LYS A 127 1.44 -19.68 16.27
C LYS A 127 2.61 -19.96 15.32
N GLY A 128 3.39 -21.01 15.61
CA GLY A 128 4.60 -21.36 14.85
C GLY A 128 4.39 -21.64 13.36
N TYR A 129 3.16 -21.97 12.93
CA TYR A 129 2.83 -22.22 11.53
C TYR A 129 2.70 -20.95 10.67
N LEU A 130 2.62 -19.75 11.29
CA LEU A 130 2.26 -18.52 10.56
C LEU A 130 3.28 -18.14 9.49
N ILE A 131 4.59 -18.29 9.74
CA ILE A 131 5.61 -17.97 8.72
C ILE A 131 5.47 -18.90 7.52
N SER A 132 5.42 -20.22 7.75
CA SER A 132 5.25 -21.21 6.68
C SER A 132 3.96 -20.98 5.89
N PHE A 133 2.86 -20.66 6.59
CA PHE A 133 1.58 -20.38 5.94
C PHE A 133 1.62 -19.14 5.06
N VAL A 134 2.17 -18.01 5.54
CA VAL A 134 2.30 -16.78 4.73
C VAL A 134 3.25 -16.99 3.55
N ARG A 135 4.36 -17.72 3.72
CA ARG A 135 5.29 -18.06 2.63
C ARG A 135 4.61 -18.90 1.55
N LEU A 136 3.75 -19.84 1.93
CA LEU A 136 2.95 -20.62 1.00
C LEU A 136 1.94 -19.74 0.24
N LEU A 137 1.22 -18.85 0.94
CA LEU A 137 0.28 -17.91 0.32
C LEU A 137 0.95 -16.96 -0.68
N LEU A 138 2.16 -16.50 -0.37
CA LEU A 138 2.97 -15.67 -1.27
C LEU A 138 3.64 -16.47 -2.40
N GLY A 139 3.55 -17.81 -2.36
CA GLY A 139 4.17 -18.70 -3.36
C GLY A 139 5.68 -18.88 -3.21
N ILE A 140 6.27 -18.50 -2.07
CA ILE A 140 7.72 -18.63 -1.81
C ILE A 140 8.10 -20.10 -1.61
N ASP A 141 7.30 -20.84 -0.84
CA ASP A 141 7.50 -22.27 -0.55
C ASP A 141 6.48 -23.13 -1.32
N ALA A 142 6.18 -22.79 -2.58
CA ALA A 142 5.23 -23.55 -3.38
C ALA A 142 5.80 -24.94 -3.76
N GLU A 143 4.99 -25.99 -3.57
CA GLU A 143 5.34 -27.38 -3.86
C GLU A 143 4.30 -28.01 -4.82
N LYS A 144 4.58 -29.23 -5.33
CA LYS A 144 3.74 -29.90 -6.35
C LYS A 144 2.26 -30.10 -5.95
N ASN A 145 1.92 -29.97 -4.66
CA ASN A 145 0.55 -30.07 -4.15
C ASN A 145 0.09 -28.81 -3.37
N SER A 146 0.78 -27.67 -3.54
CA SER A 146 0.36 -26.41 -2.91
C SER A 146 -0.69 -25.68 -3.76
N GLY A 147 -1.61 -24.97 -3.09
CA GLY A 147 -2.51 -24.02 -3.74
C GLY A 147 -1.79 -22.71 -4.13
N HIS A 148 -2.50 -21.83 -4.85
CA HIS A 148 -2.05 -20.49 -5.18
C HIS A 148 -3.19 -19.48 -5.02
N LEU A 149 -2.84 -18.21 -4.80
CA LEU A 149 -3.83 -17.13 -4.79
C LEU A 149 -4.21 -16.78 -6.22
N SER A 150 -5.52 -16.70 -6.47
CA SER A 150 -6.09 -16.28 -7.74
C SER A 150 -7.20 -15.28 -7.50
N SER A 151 -7.36 -14.33 -8.41
CA SER A 151 -8.45 -13.37 -8.40
C SER A 151 -9.32 -13.58 -9.64
N VAL A 152 -10.65 -13.56 -9.42
CA VAL A 152 -11.63 -13.62 -10.50
C VAL A 152 -12.45 -12.35 -10.42
N SER A 153 -12.43 -11.56 -11.48
CA SER A 153 -13.27 -10.36 -11.58
C SER A 153 -14.69 -10.79 -11.96
N THR A 154 -15.67 -10.38 -11.16
CA THR A 154 -17.07 -10.67 -11.47
C THR A 154 -17.53 -9.75 -12.60
N THR A 155 -17.89 -10.33 -13.74
CA THR A 155 -18.49 -9.63 -14.89
C THR A 155 -19.97 -9.98 -14.98
N ASP A 156 -20.77 -9.10 -15.61
CA ASP A 156 -22.23 -9.28 -15.74
C ASP A 156 -22.63 -10.62 -16.39
N SER A 157 -21.74 -11.18 -17.22
CA SER A 157 -21.91 -12.49 -17.86
C SER A 157 -22.00 -13.65 -16.86
N ILE A 158 -21.46 -13.54 -15.65
CA ILE A 158 -21.56 -14.57 -14.61
C ILE A 158 -23.00 -14.64 -14.06
N PHE A 159 -23.73 -13.52 -14.04
CA PHE A 159 -25.11 -13.46 -13.58
C PHE A 159 -26.12 -13.87 -14.66
N SER A 160 -25.75 -13.83 -15.94
CA SER A 160 -26.64 -14.20 -17.06
C SER A 160 -26.81 -15.71 -17.27
N MET A 161 -26.07 -16.56 -16.54
CA MET A 161 -26.15 -18.02 -16.69
C MET A 161 -27.29 -18.68 -15.87
N HIS A 162 -28.15 -17.91 -15.19
CA HIS A 162 -29.23 -18.41 -14.33
C HIS A 162 -30.59 -17.72 -14.59
N VAL A 163 -30.93 -17.44 -15.85
CA VAL A 163 -32.31 -17.11 -16.27
C VAL A 163 -32.69 -17.91 -17.50
#